data_AF-A0AAX0XJI8-F1
#
_entry.id   AF-A0AAX0XJI8-F1
#
_cell.length_a   1.000
_cell.length_b   1.000
_cell.length_c   1.000
_cell.angle_alpha   90.00
_cell.angle_beta   90.00
_cell.angle_gamma   90.00
#
_symmetry.space_group_name_H-M   'P 1'
#
loop_
_entity.id
_entity.type
_entity.pdbx_description
1 polymer ?
#
loop_
_entity_poly.entity_id
_entity_poly.type
_entity_poly.pdbx_seq_one_letter_code
_entity_poly.pdbx_strand_id
1 'polypeptide(L)'
;MKYFLLLWLCISYFFSGQVQAFTQAELADFAKNTELKFAVKSNFTSATALKAQVELILSNKSSQTLKAGENNWVLYFHAIRKQEAAEQHGLILQHVQGDLHSVTPGKAFKGLKPGEQLRLTFSPSSSMVSYSDWMPRAFITTKGLKPEIFANTDTEDFSRFVEPYTRPEQLQRFNHPGPDLYPIATSQSRFVLNQQQLSAF
;
A
#
# COMPACT_ATOMS: atom_id res chain seq x y z
N MET A 1 2.22 -44.41 -49.47
CA MET A 1 1.98 -44.15 -48.04
C MET A 1 3.27 -43.78 -47.29
N LYS A 2 4.00 -42.73 -47.70
CA LYS A 2 5.26 -42.32 -47.02
C LYS A 2 5.52 -40.80 -46.97
N TYR A 3 4.59 -39.96 -47.45
CA TYR A 3 4.78 -38.50 -47.51
C TYR A 3 3.57 -37.71 -46.99
N PHE A 4 2.91 -38.20 -45.94
CA PHE A 4 1.78 -37.47 -45.33
C PHE A 4 1.91 -37.30 -43.80
N LEU A 5 3.05 -37.68 -43.23
CA LEU A 5 3.27 -37.68 -41.78
C LEU A 5 4.43 -36.78 -41.31
N LEU A 6 4.93 -35.88 -42.17
CA LEU A 6 6.04 -34.99 -41.84
C LEU A 6 5.67 -33.50 -41.78
N LEU A 7 4.40 -33.14 -42.03
CA LEU A 7 3.94 -31.75 -41.99
C LEU A 7 3.21 -31.35 -40.70
N TRP A 8 3.17 -32.23 -39.70
CA TRP A 8 2.48 -32.00 -38.43
C TRP A 8 3.40 -32.12 -37.21
N LEU A 9 4.68 -31.78 -37.37
CA LEU A 9 5.66 -31.78 -36.29
C LEU A 9 6.47 -30.46 -36.18
N CYS A 10 6.08 -29.41 -36.92
CA CYS A 10 6.78 -28.12 -36.90
C CYS A 10 5.94 -26.94 -36.35
N ILE A 11 4.73 -27.16 -35.83
CA ILE A 11 3.85 -26.07 -35.33
C ILE A 11 3.70 -26.07 -33.78
N SER A 12 4.43 -26.92 -33.05
CA SER A 12 4.27 -27.04 -31.59
C SER A 12 5.44 -26.48 -30.76
N TYR A 13 6.32 -25.66 -31.33
CA TYR A 13 7.52 -25.16 -30.65
C TYR A 13 7.65 -23.63 -30.55
N PHE A 14 6.55 -22.87 -30.48
CA PHE A 14 6.65 -21.42 -30.17
C PHE A 14 5.46 -20.87 -29.37
N PHE A 15 5.03 -21.57 -28.32
CA PHE A 15 4.25 -20.95 -27.22
C PHE A 15 4.78 -21.37 -25.85
N SER A 16 6.11 -21.43 -25.70
CA SER A 16 6.69 -21.09 -24.41
C SER A 16 6.47 -19.59 -24.25
N GLY A 17 5.33 -19.22 -23.67
CA GLY A 17 5.02 -17.84 -23.31
C GLY A 17 6.19 -17.32 -22.49
N GLN A 18 7.07 -16.53 -23.12
CA GLN A 18 8.12 -15.88 -22.38
C GLN A 18 7.42 -15.07 -21.31
N VAL A 19 7.81 -15.28 -20.06
CA VAL A 19 7.43 -14.39 -18.96
C VAL A 19 8.09 -13.07 -19.29
N GLN A 20 7.40 -12.26 -20.10
CA GLN A 20 7.91 -10.95 -20.45
C GLN A 20 7.87 -10.13 -19.16
N ALA A 21 9.05 -9.89 -18.61
CA ALA A 21 9.21 -8.90 -17.56
C ALA A 21 8.71 -7.55 -18.09
N PHE A 22 8.25 -6.68 -17.19
CA PHE A 22 7.92 -5.30 -17.55
C PHE A 22 8.99 -4.71 -18.47
N THR A 23 8.56 -3.98 -19.50
CA THR A 23 9.38 -2.95 -20.13
C THR A 23 9.37 -1.69 -19.25
N GLN A 24 10.30 -0.75 -19.49
CA GLN A 24 10.27 0.52 -18.78
C GLN A 24 8.95 1.28 -19.00
N ALA A 25 8.43 1.26 -20.23
CA ALA A 25 7.18 1.93 -20.57
C ALA A 25 5.98 1.32 -19.84
N GLU A 26 5.94 0.00 -19.70
CA GLU A 26 4.89 -0.69 -18.95
C GLU A 26 5.02 -0.43 -17.44
N LEU A 27 6.23 -0.41 -16.87
CA LEU A 27 6.41 -0.07 -15.45
C LEU A 27 5.97 1.37 -15.16
N ALA A 28 6.31 2.30 -16.06
CA ALA A 28 5.87 3.69 -15.99
C ALA A 28 4.35 3.82 -16.13
N ASP A 29 3.72 3.10 -17.07
CA ASP A 29 2.24 3.06 -17.20
C ASP A 29 1.59 2.53 -15.91
N PHE A 30 2.15 1.46 -15.35
CA PHE A 30 1.66 0.88 -14.11
C PHE A 30 1.72 1.88 -12.95
N ALA A 31 2.88 2.51 -12.71
CA ALA A 31 3.06 3.45 -11.61
C ALA A 31 2.26 4.75 -11.80
N LYS A 32 2.09 5.20 -13.06
CA LYS A 32 1.29 6.39 -13.39
C LYS A 32 -0.19 6.19 -13.12
N ASN A 33 -0.72 5.01 -13.42
CA ASN A 33 -2.17 4.76 -13.45
C ASN A 33 -2.65 3.83 -12.32
N THR A 34 -1.77 3.25 -11.51
CA THR A 34 -2.13 2.51 -10.29
C THR A 34 -2.19 3.48 -9.12
N GLU A 35 -3.29 3.42 -8.36
CA GLU A 35 -3.40 4.18 -7.11
C GLU A 35 -2.89 3.36 -5.94
N LEU A 36 -1.93 3.92 -5.22
CA LEU A 36 -1.45 3.41 -3.95
C LEU A 36 -1.93 4.33 -2.82
N LYS A 37 -2.72 3.77 -1.88
CA LYS A 37 -3.24 4.51 -0.74
C LYS A 37 -2.93 3.82 0.58
N PHE A 38 -2.91 4.60 1.64
CA PHE A 38 -2.79 4.13 3.01
C PHE A 38 -4.03 4.51 3.82
N ALA A 39 -4.38 3.69 4.79
CA ALA A 39 -5.50 3.98 5.68
C ALA A 39 -5.18 3.57 7.12
N VAL A 40 -5.69 4.34 8.08
CA VAL A 40 -5.76 3.91 9.48
C VAL A 40 -7.10 3.22 9.69
N LYS A 41 -7.10 1.93 10.01
CA LYS A 41 -8.34 1.21 10.30
C LYS A 41 -8.81 1.49 11.72
N SER A 42 -7.89 1.36 12.67
CA SER A 42 -8.10 1.63 14.10
C SER A 42 -6.76 1.68 14.82
N ASN A 43 -6.53 2.70 15.64
CA ASN A 43 -5.46 2.73 16.65
C ASN A 43 -5.87 2.05 17.96
N PHE A 44 -7.17 1.82 18.15
CA PHE A 44 -7.70 1.17 19.33
C PHE A 44 -7.43 -0.33 19.31
N THR A 45 -7.26 -0.86 20.52
CA THR A 45 -7.14 -2.30 20.74
C THR A 45 -8.48 -2.88 21.17
N SER A 46 -8.64 -4.18 20.94
CA SER A 46 -9.79 -4.98 21.36
C SER A 46 -9.34 -6.40 21.73
N ALA A 47 -10.26 -7.23 22.19
CA ALA A 47 -9.98 -8.63 22.51
C ALA A 47 -9.38 -9.42 21.34
N THR A 48 -9.68 -9.04 20.09
CA THR A 48 -9.20 -9.71 18.87
C THR A 48 -8.16 -8.90 18.09
N ALA A 49 -7.91 -7.65 18.47
CA ALA A 49 -6.95 -6.75 17.84
C ALA A 49 -6.06 -6.11 18.91
N LEU A 50 -4.91 -6.73 19.19
CA LEU A 50 -4.03 -6.30 20.28
C LEU A 50 -3.13 -5.11 19.92
N LYS A 51 -3.16 -4.67 18.67
CA LYS A 51 -2.36 -3.55 18.13
C LYS A 51 -3.22 -2.71 17.19
N ALA A 52 -2.76 -1.49 16.94
CA ALA A 52 -3.29 -0.65 15.87
C ALA A 52 -3.27 -1.42 14.53
N GLN A 53 -4.24 -1.13 13.67
CA GLN A 53 -4.38 -1.72 12.36
C GLN A 53 -4.43 -0.62 11.30
N VAL A 54 -3.58 -0.78 10.31
CA VAL A 54 -3.49 0.09 9.13
C VAL A 54 -3.56 -0.74 7.87
N GLU A 55 -3.75 -0.08 6.74
CA GLU A 55 -3.91 -0.74 5.45
C GLU A 55 -3.07 -0.07 4.36
N LEU A 56 -2.51 -0.89 3.49
CA LEU A 56 -2.03 -0.50 2.16
C LEU A 56 -3.05 -0.99 1.14
N ILE A 57 -3.51 -0.10 0.27
CA ILE A 57 -4.53 -0.35 -0.75
C ILE A 57 -3.91 -0.07 -2.11
N LEU A 58 -3.82 -1.09 -2.95
CA LEU A 58 -3.27 -1.00 -4.31
C LEU A 58 -4.39 -1.24 -5.31
N SER A 59 -4.79 -0.18 -6.03
CA SER A 59 -5.87 -0.22 -7.03
C SER A 59 -5.29 -0.08 -8.42
N ASN A 60 -5.22 -1.18 -9.16
CA ASN A 60 -4.63 -1.18 -10.50
C ASN A 60 -5.61 -0.60 -11.52
N LYS A 61 -5.47 0.68 -11.84
CA LYS A 61 -6.22 1.33 -12.94
C LYS A 61 -5.38 1.48 -14.21
N SER A 62 -4.21 0.87 -14.25
CA SER A 62 -3.35 0.82 -15.43
C SER A 62 -3.82 -0.25 -16.43
N SER A 63 -3.17 -0.29 -17.59
CA SER A 63 -3.38 -1.36 -18.56
C SER A 63 -2.52 -2.61 -18.28
N GLN A 64 -1.63 -2.55 -17.29
CA GLN A 64 -0.66 -3.59 -16.99
C GLN A 64 -1.15 -4.53 -15.90
N THR A 65 -0.66 -5.77 -15.91
CA THR A 65 -0.96 -6.77 -14.87
C THR A 65 0.27 -7.03 -14.01
N LEU A 66 0.15 -6.99 -12.69
CA LEU A 66 1.13 -7.66 -11.83
C LEU A 66 0.88 -9.16 -11.96
N LYS A 67 1.85 -9.90 -12.50
CA LYS A 67 1.68 -11.32 -12.78
C LYS A 67 1.63 -12.14 -11.49
N ALA A 68 0.95 -13.28 -11.56
CA ALA A 68 0.90 -14.26 -10.48
C ALA A 68 2.28 -14.92 -10.25
N GLY A 69 2.46 -15.49 -9.06
CA GLY A 69 3.68 -16.17 -8.65
C GLY A 69 4.81 -15.23 -8.25
N GLU A 70 5.98 -15.82 -7.99
CA GLU A 70 7.21 -15.07 -7.73
C GLU A 70 7.55 -14.21 -8.94
N ASN A 71 7.83 -12.93 -8.70
CA ASN A 71 8.20 -11.96 -9.72
C ASN A 71 9.25 -11.00 -9.14
N ASN A 72 9.95 -10.29 -10.03
CA ASN A 72 11.08 -9.44 -9.65
C ASN A 72 10.68 -7.98 -9.33
N TRP A 73 9.39 -7.71 -9.16
CA TRP A 73 8.93 -6.37 -8.80
C TRP A 73 8.98 -6.18 -7.28
N VAL A 74 9.31 -4.97 -6.84
CA VAL A 74 9.29 -4.58 -5.43
C VAL A 74 8.62 -3.22 -5.32
N LEU A 75 7.56 -3.15 -4.51
CA LEU A 75 6.96 -1.88 -4.11
C LEU A 75 7.61 -1.40 -2.83
N TYR A 76 8.05 -0.16 -2.79
CA TYR A 76 8.64 0.49 -1.64
C TYR A 76 7.79 1.66 -1.17
N PHE A 77 7.70 1.84 0.14
CA PHE A 77 7.05 2.99 0.76
C PHE A 77 7.75 3.39 2.06
N HIS A 78 7.57 4.65 2.44
CA HIS A 78 8.11 5.21 3.66
C HIS A 78 7.02 5.41 4.70
N ALA A 79 7.32 5.13 5.97
CA ALA A 79 6.44 5.40 7.09
C ALA A 79 7.26 5.78 8.32
N ILE A 80 6.79 6.78 9.08
CA ILE A 80 7.45 7.23 10.31
C ILE A 80 7.46 6.11 11.36
N ARG A 81 6.38 5.33 11.42
CA ARG A 81 6.30 4.15 12.29
C ARG A 81 6.79 2.93 11.52
N LYS A 82 7.56 2.09 12.19
CA LYS A 82 7.93 0.77 11.67
C LYS A 82 6.66 -0.06 11.54
N GLN A 83 6.43 -0.64 10.38
CA GLN A 83 5.33 -1.57 10.12
C GLN A 83 5.80 -2.99 10.41
N GLU A 84 4.96 -3.77 11.07
CA GLU A 84 5.22 -5.18 11.34
C GLU A 84 5.19 -5.98 10.05
N ALA A 85 6.10 -6.95 9.93
CA ALA A 85 6.12 -7.85 8.79
C ALA A 85 4.79 -8.60 8.70
N ALA A 86 4.30 -8.77 7.47
CA ALA A 86 3.04 -9.42 7.21
C ALA A 86 3.11 -10.20 5.90
N GLU A 87 2.43 -11.35 5.85
CA GLU A 87 2.26 -12.11 4.61
C GLU A 87 0.77 -12.35 4.36
N GLN A 88 0.25 -11.77 3.28
CA GLN A 88 -1.18 -11.79 2.94
C GLN A 88 -1.34 -11.80 1.43
N HIS A 89 -2.33 -12.55 0.93
CA HIS A 89 -2.60 -12.66 -0.51
C HIS A 89 -1.38 -13.13 -1.34
N GLY A 90 -0.42 -13.81 -0.70
CA GLY A 90 0.85 -14.21 -1.30
C GLY A 90 1.83 -13.04 -1.50
N LEU A 91 1.58 -11.88 -0.92
CA LEU A 91 2.52 -10.75 -0.83
C LEU A 91 3.20 -10.75 0.54
N ILE A 92 4.46 -10.36 0.55
CA ILE A 92 5.31 -10.31 1.73
C ILE A 92 5.69 -8.84 1.98
N LEU A 93 5.23 -8.29 3.11
CA LEU A 93 5.61 -6.96 3.59
C LEU A 93 6.76 -7.10 4.59
N GLN A 94 7.82 -6.33 4.38
CA GLN A 94 9.00 -6.31 5.23
C GLN A 94 9.49 -4.89 5.51
N HIS A 95 10.07 -4.69 6.70
CA HIS A 95 10.88 -3.51 7.00
C HIS A 95 12.26 -3.68 6.39
N VAL A 96 12.75 -2.65 5.69
CA VAL A 96 14.07 -2.68 5.04
C VAL A 96 15.10 -2.05 5.96
N GLN A 97 15.03 -0.74 6.16
CA GLN A 97 15.86 0.00 7.10
C GLN A 97 15.29 1.41 7.30
N GLY A 98 15.48 1.99 8.50
CA GLY A 98 14.97 3.33 8.79
C GLY A 98 13.45 3.39 8.64
N ASP A 99 12.95 4.30 7.80
CA ASP A 99 11.52 4.47 7.48
C ASP A 99 11.06 3.60 6.29
N LEU A 100 11.98 2.94 5.59
CA LEU A 100 11.71 2.24 4.34
C LEU A 100 11.17 0.83 4.57
N HIS A 101 10.08 0.52 3.87
CA HIS A 101 9.41 -0.78 3.84
C HIS A 101 9.27 -1.26 2.40
N SER A 102 9.14 -2.58 2.23
CA SER A 102 8.93 -3.21 0.93
C SER A 102 7.72 -4.15 0.95
N VAL A 103 7.10 -4.32 -0.22
CA VAL A 103 6.13 -5.36 -0.53
C VAL A 103 6.60 -6.11 -1.76
N THR A 104 6.74 -7.44 -1.64
CA THR A 104 7.21 -8.33 -2.71
C THR A 104 6.22 -9.48 -2.96
N PRO A 105 6.16 -10.02 -4.19
CA PRO A 105 5.34 -11.19 -4.50
C PRO A 105 6.04 -12.50 -4.11
N GLY A 106 5.36 -13.32 -3.32
CA GLY A 106 5.72 -14.72 -3.08
C GLY A 106 5.04 -15.68 -4.06
N LYS A 107 5.35 -16.98 -3.92
CA LYS A 107 4.82 -18.05 -4.80
C LYS A 107 3.30 -18.10 -4.88
N ALA A 108 2.63 -17.74 -3.78
CA ALA A 108 1.18 -17.79 -3.67
C ALA A 108 0.46 -16.56 -4.27
N PHE A 109 1.19 -15.52 -4.69
CA PHE A 109 0.59 -14.31 -5.23
C PHE A 109 -0.24 -14.63 -6.46
N LYS A 110 -1.51 -14.19 -6.49
CA LYS A 110 -2.45 -14.50 -7.57
C LYS A 110 -2.42 -13.50 -8.74
N GLY A 111 -1.56 -12.49 -8.64
CA GLY A 111 -1.53 -11.38 -9.58
C GLY A 111 -2.48 -10.25 -9.18
N LEU A 112 -2.40 -9.16 -9.92
CA LEU A 112 -3.31 -8.00 -9.83
C LEU A 112 -3.54 -7.47 -11.25
N LYS A 113 -4.70 -7.79 -11.83
CA LYS A 113 -5.10 -7.39 -13.19
C LYS A 113 -5.61 -5.94 -13.23
N PRO A 114 -5.70 -5.33 -14.42
CA PRO A 114 -6.43 -4.07 -14.61
C PRO A 114 -7.84 -4.12 -14.01
N GLY A 115 -8.19 -3.07 -13.27
CA GLY A 115 -9.46 -2.94 -12.55
C GLY A 115 -9.54 -3.66 -11.21
N GLU A 116 -8.56 -4.51 -10.86
CA GLU A 116 -8.53 -5.19 -9.56
C GLU A 116 -7.91 -4.30 -8.46
N GLN A 117 -8.32 -4.57 -7.23
CA GLN A 117 -7.79 -3.93 -6.03
C GLN A 117 -7.33 -4.98 -5.04
N LEU A 118 -6.23 -4.69 -4.36
CA LEU A 118 -5.71 -5.50 -3.26
C LEU A 118 -5.52 -4.64 -2.00
N ARG A 119 -5.75 -5.25 -0.84
CA ARG A 119 -5.64 -4.61 0.48
C ARG A 119 -4.78 -5.49 1.39
N LEU A 120 -3.79 -4.88 2.03
CA LEU A 120 -2.96 -5.53 3.05
C LEU A 120 -3.21 -4.84 4.38
N THR A 121 -3.67 -5.57 5.38
CA THR A 121 -3.92 -5.02 6.73
C THR A 121 -2.79 -5.45 7.67
N PHE A 122 -2.06 -4.51 8.26
CA PHE A 122 -0.91 -4.80 9.12
C PHE A 122 -0.88 -3.88 10.34
N SER A 123 0.07 -4.13 11.25
CA SER A 123 0.19 -3.37 12.50
C SER A 123 1.41 -2.44 12.44
N PRO A 124 1.27 -1.15 12.76
CA PRO A 124 2.41 -0.27 13.02
C PRO A 124 2.97 -0.51 14.43
N SER A 125 4.21 -0.09 14.67
CA SER A 125 4.87 -0.18 15.98
C SER A 125 4.27 0.76 17.04
N SER A 126 3.44 1.71 16.63
CA SER A 126 2.70 2.64 17.50
C SER A 126 1.49 3.20 16.77
N SER A 127 0.64 3.95 17.47
CA SER A 127 -0.53 4.62 16.87
C SER A 127 -0.16 5.56 15.73
N MET A 128 -1.00 5.58 14.70
CA MET A 128 -0.92 6.44 13.51
C MET A 128 -2.09 7.41 13.56
N VAL A 129 -1.88 8.63 14.04
CA VAL A 129 -2.95 9.62 14.31
C VAL A 129 -2.82 10.87 13.46
N SER A 130 -1.71 11.02 12.74
CA SER A 130 -1.45 12.13 11.82
C SER A 130 -1.37 11.64 10.39
N TYR A 131 -1.78 12.48 9.43
CA TYR A 131 -1.59 12.18 8.01
C TYR A 131 -0.10 12.02 7.67
N SER A 132 0.75 12.83 8.29
CA SER A 132 2.21 12.81 8.14
C SER A 132 2.91 11.62 8.79
N ASP A 133 2.19 10.73 9.47
CA ASP A 133 2.78 9.44 9.87
C ASP A 133 3.06 8.56 8.63
N TRP A 134 2.34 8.79 7.53
CA TRP A 134 2.64 8.29 6.18
C TRP A 134 3.51 9.28 5.43
N MET A 135 4.33 8.80 4.50
CA MET A 135 5.21 9.66 3.72
C MET A 135 4.94 9.49 2.21
N PRO A 136 5.07 10.58 1.43
CA PRO A 136 4.78 10.55 -0.01
C PRO A 136 5.86 9.81 -0.81
N ARG A 137 5.65 9.73 -2.12
CA ARG A 137 6.62 9.24 -3.12
C ARG A 137 7.00 7.76 -2.96
N ALA A 138 6.00 6.93 -2.67
CA ALA A 138 6.15 5.50 -2.78
C ALA A 138 6.47 5.12 -4.25
N PHE A 139 7.28 4.09 -4.46
CA PHE A 139 7.79 3.74 -5.78
C PHE A 139 7.84 2.23 -5.99
N ILE A 140 7.87 1.81 -7.25
CA ILE A 140 7.99 0.42 -7.65
C ILE A 140 9.25 0.23 -8.49
N THR A 141 9.93 -0.90 -8.28
CA THR A 141 11.10 -1.30 -9.06
C THR A 141 10.84 -2.64 -9.72
N THR A 142 11.60 -2.96 -10.77
CA THR A 142 11.72 -4.30 -11.34
C THR A 142 13.17 -4.49 -11.80
N LYS A 143 13.71 -5.70 -11.67
CA LYS A 143 15.11 -5.99 -12.03
C LYS A 143 15.46 -5.49 -13.43
N GLY A 144 16.49 -4.65 -13.52
CA GLY A 144 16.99 -4.09 -14.79
C GLY A 144 16.27 -2.85 -15.30
N LEU A 145 15.24 -2.37 -14.61
CA LEU A 145 14.50 -1.15 -14.93
C LEU A 145 14.80 -0.03 -13.93
N LYS A 146 14.51 1.20 -14.32
CA LYS A 146 14.53 2.37 -13.43
C LYS A 146 13.30 2.34 -12.50
N PRO A 147 13.44 2.74 -11.22
CA PRO A 147 12.30 2.93 -10.34
C PRO A 147 11.28 3.94 -10.89
N GLU A 148 10.00 3.70 -10.62
CA GLU A 148 8.90 4.59 -11.01
C GLU A 148 8.07 4.93 -9.75
N ILE A 149 7.78 6.22 -9.54
CA ILE A 149 6.99 6.71 -8.40
C ILE A 149 5.50 6.56 -8.72
N PHE A 150 4.70 6.09 -7.77
CA PHE A 150 3.24 6.08 -7.91
C PHE A 150 2.72 7.52 -7.99
N ALA A 151 2.12 7.89 -9.12
CA ALA A 151 1.82 9.30 -9.43
C ALA A 151 0.84 9.95 -8.44
N ASN A 152 -0.02 9.17 -7.79
CA ASN A 152 -0.94 9.70 -6.78
C ASN A 152 -0.24 10.01 -5.44
N THR A 153 0.97 9.48 -5.21
CA THR A 153 1.77 9.70 -4.00
C THR A 153 2.86 10.76 -4.19
N ASP A 154 3.14 11.19 -5.43
CA ASP A 154 4.13 12.26 -5.71
C ASP A 154 3.53 13.65 -5.45
N THR A 155 3.30 13.95 -4.18
CA THR A 155 2.69 15.20 -3.74
C THR A 155 2.91 15.40 -2.25
N GLU A 156 2.80 16.65 -1.78
CA GLU A 156 2.69 16.97 -0.35
C GLU A 156 1.22 17.04 0.12
N ASP A 157 0.25 16.83 -0.78
CA ASP A 157 -1.16 16.72 -0.43
C ASP A 157 -1.49 15.28 0.00
N PHE A 158 -1.47 15.05 1.30
CA PHE A 158 -1.77 13.75 1.90
C PHE A 158 -3.14 13.19 1.53
N SER A 159 -4.13 14.04 1.19
CA SER A 159 -5.46 13.57 0.81
C SER A 159 -5.46 12.74 -0.48
N ARG A 160 -4.40 12.84 -1.30
CA ARG A 160 -4.25 12.06 -2.53
C ARG A 160 -3.83 10.61 -2.31
N PHE A 161 -3.27 10.28 -1.13
CA PHE A 161 -2.75 8.94 -0.85
C PHE A 161 -3.02 8.42 0.57
N VAL A 162 -3.65 9.21 1.45
CA VAL A 162 -4.08 8.78 2.78
C VAL A 162 -5.59 8.94 2.89
N GLU A 163 -6.29 7.85 3.20
CA GLU A 163 -7.74 7.86 3.42
C GLU A 163 -8.10 8.71 4.65
N PRO A 164 -9.24 9.42 4.63
CA PRO A 164 -9.56 10.41 5.65
C PRO A 164 -9.83 9.79 7.03
N TYR A 165 -9.39 10.48 8.07
CA TYR A 165 -9.65 10.11 9.46
C TYR A 165 -10.98 10.73 9.90
N THR A 166 -11.99 9.88 10.04
CA THR A 166 -13.39 10.29 10.28
C THR A 166 -13.96 9.72 11.57
N ARG A 167 -13.27 8.76 12.20
CA ARG A 167 -13.74 8.08 13.40
C ARG A 167 -12.78 8.27 14.58
N PRO A 168 -13.26 8.27 15.83
CA PRO A 168 -12.41 8.46 17.01
C PRO A 168 -11.22 7.50 17.08
N GLU A 169 -11.43 6.23 16.72
CA GLU A 169 -10.37 5.23 16.73
C GLU A 169 -9.26 5.48 15.69
N GLN A 170 -9.46 6.37 14.72
CA GLN A 170 -8.42 6.83 13.79
C GLN A 170 -7.71 8.09 14.31
N LEU A 171 -8.43 8.92 15.06
CA LEU A 171 -7.99 10.24 15.52
C LEU A 171 -7.30 10.21 16.89
N GLN A 172 -7.51 9.15 17.67
CA GLN A 172 -6.97 8.99 19.02
C GLN A 172 -5.96 7.84 19.08
N ARG A 173 -5.04 7.90 20.06
CA ARG A 173 -3.92 6.95 20.12
C ARG A 173 -4.31 5.60 20.72
N PHE A 174 -5.25 5.58 21.67
CA PHE A 174 -5.64 4.37 22.39
C PHE A 174 -7.01 4.54 23.09
N ASN A 175 -7.61 3.41 23.45
CA ASN A 175 -8.84 3.29 24.26
C ASN A 175 -8.63 2.56 25.60
N HIS A 176 -7.43 2.03 25.86
CA HIS A 176 -7.08 1.29 27.06
C HIS A 176 -5.73 1.74 27.65
N PRO A 177 -5.54 1.70 29.00
CA PRO A 177 -6.51 1.25 30.02
C PRO A 177 -7.68 2.22 30.24
N GLY A 178 -7.60 3.44 29.70
CA GLY A 178 -8.70 4.40 29.61
C GLY A 178 -8.64 5.14 28.26
N PRO A 179 -9.58 6.04 27.98
CA PRO A 179 -9.59 6.79 26.73
C PRO A 179 -8.42 7.77 26.63
N ASP A 180 -7.98 8.06 25.42
CA ASP A 180 -7.07 9.18 25.16
C ASP A 180 -7.75 10.50 25.57
N LEU A 181 -7.11 11.25 26.48
CA LEU A 181 -7.66 12.49 27.04
C LEU A 181 -7.43 13.72 26.14
N TYR A 182 -6.65 13.57 25.06
CA TYR A 182 -6.45 14.66 24.11
C TYR A 182 -7.74 14.94 23.33
N PRO A 183 -8.29 16.17 23.40
CA PRO A 183 -9.51 16.51 22.68
C PRO A 183 -9.23 16.60 21.18
N ILE A 184 -10.14 16.06 20.38
CA ILE A 184 -10.07 16.18 18.92
C ILE A 184 -10.31 17.64 18.55
N ALA A 185 -9.38 18.23 17.80
CA ALA A 185 -9.46 19.62 17.36
C ALA A 185 -10.43 19.76 16.17
N THR A 186 -11.67 20.15 16.46
CA THR A 186 -12.70 20.51 15.49
C THR A 186 -12.89 22.02 15.47
N SER A 187 -13.66 22.55 14.51
CA SER A 187 -14.07 23.97 14.53
C SER A 187 -14.75 24.33 15.85
N GLN A 188 -15.67 23.48 16.32
CA GLN A 188 -16.41 23.68 17.57
C GLN A 188 -15.49 23.61 18.80
N SER A 189 -14.64 22.58 18.94
CA SER A 189 -13.81 22.44 20.13
C SER A 189 -12.76 23.54 20.23
N ARG A 190 -12.19 23.98 19.09
CA ARG A 190 -11.28 25.13 19.05
C ARG A 190 -11.98 26.45 19.39
N PHE A 191 -13.21 26.66 18.93
CA PHE A 191 -13.99 27.86 19.28
C PHE A 191 -14.20 27.97 20.80
N VAL A 192 -14.63 26.88 21.44
CA VAL A 192 -14.83 26.82 22.90
C VAL A 192 -13.51 27.07 23.64
N LEU A 193 -12.42 26.40 23.22
CA LEU A 193 -11.11 26.56 23.85
C LEU A 193 -10.59 28.01 23.74
N ASN A 194 -10.77 28.65 22.59
CA ASN A 194 -10.37 30.04 22.39
C ASN A 194 -11.20 31.01 23.24
N GLN A 195 -12.50 30.76 23.45
CA GLN A 195 -13.33 31.58 24.34
C GLN A 195 -12.86 31.50 25.80
N GLN A 196 -12.52 30.31 26.28
CA GLN A 196 -12.03 30.11 27.64
C GLN A 196 -10.72 30.86 27.91
N GLN A 197 -9.83 30.91 26.91
CA GLN A 197 -8.58 31.67 27.00
C GLN A 197 -8.85 33.18 27.11
N LEU A 198 -9.82 33.71 26.37
CA LEU A 198 -10.19 35.13 26.44
C LEU A 198 -10.78 35.53 27.81
N SER A 199 -11.51 34.63 28.47
CA SER A 199 -12.06 34.87 29.81
C SER A 199 -11.05 34.72 30.96
N ALA A 200 -9.83 34.27 30.66
CA ALA A 200 -8.75 34.09 31.64
C ALA A 200 -7.83 35.31 31.77
N PHE A 201 -8.08 36.36 30.98
CA PHE A 201 -7.44 37.67 31.05
C PHE A 201 -8.44 38.72 31.56
#